data_AF-A0A2X2VRK1-F1
#
_entry.id   AF-A0A2X2VRK1-F1
#
_cell.length_a   1.000
_cell.length_b   1.000
_cell.length_c   1.000
_cell.angle_alpha   90.00
_cell.angle_beta   90.00
_cell.angle_gamma   90.00
#
_symmetry.space_group_name_H-M   'P 1'
#
loop_
_entity.id
_entity.type
_entity.pdbx_description
1 polymer ?
#
loop_
_entity_poly.entity_id
_entity_poly.type
_entity_poly.pdbx_seq_one_letter_code
_entity_poly.pdbx_strand_id
1 'polypeptide(L)'
;MKQGWYPMSMFCFRLKNGLSHRYFKYLFEADYLKPQLGALVNTGVRNNGLLNIKPTEFMQTKVPVPCFEEQESIADMLYNSSRTIRVLQDKLACLKDEKKALMQQLLTGKRRVKVEAEEAVSA
;
A
#
# COMPACT_ATOMS: atom_id res chain seq x y z
N MET A 1 15.61 23.32 20.53
CA MET A 1 14.50 23.04 19.59
C MET A 1 14.28 24.31 18.76
N LYS A 2 14.42 24.26 17.42
CA LYS A 2 14.09 25.40 16.55
C LYS A 2 12.77 25.07 15.83
N GLN A 3 11.76 25.91 16.02
CA GLN A 3 10.47 25.79 15.38
C GLN A 3 10.50 26.58 14.05
N GLY A 4 10.15 25.92 12.95
CA GLY A 4 9.84 26.56 11.67
C GLY A 4 8.32 26.49 11.45
N TRP A 5 7.72 27.60 11.03
CA TRP A 5 6.28 27.73 10.79
C TRP A 5 5.92 27.19 9.41
N TYR A 6 5.07 26.17 9.35
CA TYR A 6 4.34 25.78 8.13
C TYR A 6 2.84 25.97 8.36
N PRO A 7 2.11 26.65 7.46
CA PRO A 7 0.66 26.79 7.56
C PRO A 7 0.03 25.45 7.17
N MET A 8 -0.99 25.02 7.93
CA MET A 8 -1.49 23.65 8.11
C MET A 8 -0.67 22.87 9.14
N SER A 9 -1.13 22.89 10.40
CA SER A 9 -0.48 22.23 11.53
C SER A 9 -0.55 20.70 11.42
N MET A 10 0.23 20.13 10.51
CA MET A 10 0.58 18.71 10.57
C MET A 10 1.63 18.56 11.68
N PHE A 11 1.28 17.82 12.73
CA PHE A 11 2.26 17.46 13.76
C PHE A 11 3.22 16.42 13.17
N CYS A 12 4.41 16.86 12.80
CA CYS A 12 5.50 15.97 12.41
C CYS A 12 6.24 15.49 13.65
N PHE A 13 6.37 14.19 13.82
CA PHE A 13 7.23 13.58 14.84
C PHE A 13 8.31 12.73 14.19
N ARG A 14 9.45 12.61 14.87
CA ARG A 14 10.59 11.80 14.43
C ARG A 14 10.76 10.64 15.39
N LEU A 15 11.01 9.45 14.86
CA LEU A 15 11.37 8.28 15.65
C LEU A 15 12.71 8.49 16.36
N LYS A 16 12.85 7.90 17.55
CA LYS A 16 14.13 7.88 18.27
C LYS A 16 15.15 7.02 17.52
N ASN A 17 16.44 7.27 17.78
CA ASN A 17 17.53 6.46 17.21
C ASN A 17 17.38 4.98 17.63
N GLY A 18 17.70 4.06 16.73
CA GLY A 18 17.57 2.62 16.97
C GLY A 18 16.18 2.04 16.69
N LEU A 19 15.28 2.82 16.05
CA LEU A 19 13.99 2.35 15.58
C LEU A 19 13.93 2.35 14.05
N SER A 20 13.39 1.28 13.47
CA SER A 20 13.20 1.16 12.03
C SER A 20 12.04 2.02 11.56
N HIS A 21 12.31 2.99 10.69
CA HIS A 21 11.24 3.78 10.06
C HIS A 21 10.35 2.92 9.15
N ARG A 22 10.87 1.81 8.62
CA ARG A 22 10.15 0.92 7.70
C ARG A 22 9.10 0.11 8.45
N TYR A 23 9.46 -0.41 9.62
CA TYR A 23 8.53 -1.11 10.50
C TYR A 23 7.35 -0.23 10.89
N PHE A 24 7.63 0.97 11.43
CA PHE A 24 6.58 1.89 11.87
C PHE A 24 5.70 2.38 10.71
N LYS A 25 6.25 2.53 9.51
CA LYS A 25 5.47 2.80 8.31
C LYS A 25 4.41 1.71 8.09
N TYR A 26 4.81 0.44 8.06
CA TYR A 26 3.86 -0.66 7.87
C TYR A 26 2.86 -0.79 9.03
N LEU A 27 3.31 -0.57 10.27
CA LEU A 27 2.44 -0.59 11.45
C LEU A 27 1.33 0.48 11.36
N PHE A 28 1.67 1.69 10.89
CA PHE A 28 0.70 2.77 10.71
C PHE A 28 -0.20 2.54 9.49
N GLU A 29 0.35 2.02 8.38
CA GLU A 29 -0.44 1.62 7.21
C GLU A 29 -1.43 0.49 7.53
N ALA A 30 -1.11 -0.36 8.51
CA ALA A 30 -2.00 -1.41 9.03
C ALA A 30 -3.09 -0.88 9.98
N ASP A 31 -3.26 0.44 10.12
CA ASP A 31 -4.26 1.06 10.98
C ASP A 31 -4.16 0.64 12.47
N TYR A 32 -2.99 0.20 12.93
CA TYR A 32 -2.83 -0.37 14.29
C TYR A 32 -3.27 0.59 15.41
N LEU A 33 -3.03 1.88 15.21
CA LEU A 33 -3.39 2.93 16.18
C LEU A 33 -4.87 3.30 16.15
N LYS A 34 -5.63 2.91 15.12
CA LYS A 34 -7.00 3.35 14.90
C LYS A 34 -7.94 3.12 16.09
N PRO A 35 -7.92 1.97 16.80
CA PRO A 35 -8.78 1.78 17.97
C PRO A 35 -8.42 2.74 19.12
N GLN A 36 -7.13 2.95 19.36
CA GLN A 36 -6.63 3.84 20.42
C GLN A 36 -6.92 5.31 20.09
N LEU A 37 -6.71 5.70 18.83
CA LEU A 37 -7.00 7.05 18.37
C LEU A 37 -8.51 7.31 18.35
N GLY A 38 -9.33 6.31 18.00
CA GLY A 38 -10.79 6.44 18.03
C GLY A 38 -11.34 6.83 19.41
N ALA A 39 -10.73 6.32 20.49
CA ALA A 39 -11.09 6.71 21.86
C ALA A 39 -10.62 8.13 22.24
N LEU A 40 -9.58 8.65 21.58
CA LEU A 40 -9.02 9.98 21.83
C LEU A 40 -9.67 11.08 20.99
N VAL A 41 -10.37 10.72 19.90
CA VAL A 41 -11.12 11.67 19.09
C VAL A 41 -12.37 12.09 19.85
N ASN A 42 -12.26 13.21 20.58
CA ASN A 42 -13.43 13.91 21.10
C ASN A 42 -14.33 14.29 19.92
N THR A 43 -15.58 13.84 19.95
CA THR A 43 -16.65 14.02 18.96
C THR A 43 -16.62 15.42 18.32
N GLY A 44 -16.00 15.52 17.16
CA GLY A 44 -15.82 16.78 16.44
C GLY A 44 -14.77 16.66 15.37
N VAL A 45 -15.13 16.10 14.22
CA VAL A 45 -14.38 16.34 12.99
C VAL A 45 -14.45 17.84 12.75
N ARG A 46 -13.33 18.54 12.76
CA ARG A 46 -13.31 19.95 12.35
C ARG A 46 -13.85 20.02 10.91
N ASN A 47 -14.45 21.15 10.50
CA ASN A 47 -14.99 21.35 9.13
C ASN A 47 -13.97 21.09 7.98
N ASN A 48 -12.71 20.79 8.30
CA ASN A 48 -11.62 20.46 7.38
C ASN A 48 -11.14 18.98 7.44
N GLY A 49 -11.87 18.08 8.09
CA GLY A 49 -11.54 16.64 8.12
C GLY A 49 -10.38 16.25 9.06
N LEU A 50 -9.86 17.19 9.85
CA LEU A 50 -8.75 16.93 10.76
C LEU A 50 -9.25 16.39 12.11
N LEU A 51 -8.63 15.29 12.55
CA LEU A 51 -8.83 14.70 13.88
C LEU A 51 -8.25 15.64 14.95
N ASN A 52 -9.07 16.02 15.93
CA ASN A 52 -8.66 16.90 17.03
C ASN A 52 -7.98 16.10 18.15
N ILE A 53 -6.77 15.60 17.90
CA ILE A 53 -5.96 14.84 18.87
C ILE A 53 -4.79 15.72 19.33
N LYS A 54 -4.63 15.92 20.65
CA LYS A 54 -3.47 16.67 21.16
C LYS A 54 -2.20 15.83 20.96
N PRO A 55 -1.05 16.45 20.64
CA PRO A 55 0.22 15.72 20.48
C PRO A 55 0.59 14.87 21.71
N THR A 56 0.26 15.35 22.90
CA THR A 56 0.48 14.63 24.16
C THR A 56 -0.34 13.34 24.24
N GLU A 57 -1.59 13.36 23.77
CA GLU A 57 -2.48 12.19 23.74
C GLU A 57 -2.00 11.18 22.70
N PHE A 58 -1.57 11.66 21.53
CA PHE A 58 -0.98 10.80 20.50
C PHE A 58 0.29 10.09 21.00
N MET A 59 1.18 10.80 21.69
CA MET A 59 2.43 10.24 22.23
C MET A 59 2.21 9.25 23.37
N GLN A 60 1.01 9.18 23.95
CA GLN A 60 0.63 8.20 24.97
C GLN A 60 0.10 6.89 24.37
N THR A 61 -0.14 6.85 23.06
CA THR A 61 -0.57 5.61 22.39
C THR A 61 0.51 4.54 22.49
N LYS A 62 0.08 3.29 22.60
CA LYS A 62 0.95 2.13 22.74
C LYS A 62 1.10 1.42 21.41
N VAL A 63 2.34 1.08 21.09
CA VAL A 63 2.71 0.34 19.90
C VAL A 63 3.71 -0.76 20.29
N PRO A 64 3.67 -1.94 19.66
CA PRO A 64 4.70 -2.94 19.85
C PRO A 64 6.03 -2.41 19.32
N VAL A 65 7.09 -2.60 20.10
CA VAL A 65 8.45 -2.20 19.74
C VAL A 65 9.39 -3.39 19.98
N PRO A 66 9.48 -4.33 19.04
CA PRO A 66 10.42 -5.45 19.13
C PRO A 66 11.88 -4.97 18.96
N CYS A 67 12.86 -5.88 19.02
CA CYS A 67 14.25 -5.51 18.80
C CYS A 67 14.47 -4.98 17.37
N PHE A 68 15.53 -4.19 17.15
CA PHE A 68 15.77 -3.55 15.85
C PHE A 68 15.90 -4.56 14.69
N GLU A 69 16.56 -5.69 14.92
CA GLU A 69 16.71 -6.76 13.92
C GLU A 69 15.36 -7.36 13.53
N GLU A 70 14.49 -7.61 14.50
CA GLU A 70 13.13 -8.12 14.25
C GLU A 70 12.28 -7.07 13.50
N GLN A 71 12.42 -5.78 13.83
CA GLN A 71 11.73 -4.70 13.11
C GLN A 71 12.11 -4.69 11.62
N GLU A 72 13.40 -4.77 11.28
CA GLU A 72 13.85 -4.82 9.88
C GLU A 72 13.41 -6.11 9.19
N SER A 73 13.51 -7.26 9.86
CA SER A 73 13.05 -8.55 9.30
C SER A 73 11.56 -8.53 8.93
N ILE A 74 10.72 -8.00 9.83
CA ILE A 74 9.28 -7.83 9.55
C ILE A 74 9.08 -6.88 8.37
N ALA A 75 9.79 -5.74 8.35
CA ALA A 75 9.67 -4.76 7.28
C ALA A 75 10.11 -5.30 5.91
N ASP A 76 11.14 -6.15 5.87
CA ASP A 76 11.62 -6.82 4.67
C ASP A 76 10.60 -7.83 4.12
N MET A 77 10.03 -8.66 4.99
CA MET A 77 8.99 -9.62 4.61
C MET A 77 7.78 -8.90 3.99
N LEU A 78 7.30 -7.83 4.64
CA LEU A 78 6.17 -7.03 4.15
C LEU A 78 6.51 -6.33 2.83
N TYR A 79 7.70 -5.74 2.73
CA TYR A 79 8.16 -5.08 1.51
C TYR A 79 8.21 -6.04 0.32
N ASN A 80 8.78 -7.22 0.50
CA ASN A 80 8.89 -8.23 -0.56
C ASN A 80 7.50 -8.72 -1.01
N SER A 81 6.57 -8.89 -0.06
CA SER A 81 5.19 -9.26 -0.35
C SER A 81 4.47 -8.18 -1.15
N SER A 82 4.52 -6.91 -0.71
CA SER A 82 3.93 -5.78 -1.43
C SER A 82 4.53 -5.60 -2.83
N ARG A 83 5.85 -5.77 -2.96
CA ARG A 83 6.56 -5.70 -4.24
C ARG A 83 6.08 -6.80 -5.19
N THR A 84 5.91 -8.02 -4.70
CA THR A 84 5.43 -9.15 -5.50
C THR A 84 4.01 -8.90 -6.01
N ILE A 85 3.12 -8.42 -5.13
CA ILE A 85 1.74 -8.06 -5.50
C ILE A 85 1.75 -7.02 -6.63
N ARG A 86 2.55 -5.96 -6.47
CA ARG A 86 2.66 -4.90 -7.48
C ARG A 86 3.12 -5.43 -8.84
N VAL A 87 4.18 -6.24 -8.86
CA VAL A 87 4.68 -6.86 -10.10
C VAL A 87 3.62 -7.73 -10.77
N LEU A 88 2.85 -8.49 -10.00
CA LEU A 88 1.76 -9.32 -10.54
C LEU A 88 0.61 -8.46 -11.09
N GLN A 89 0.25 -7.37 -10.41
CA GLN A 89 -0.76 -6.43 -10.89
C GLN A 89 -0.34 -5.77 -12.20
N ASP A 90 0.92 -5.35 -12.32
CA ASP A 90 1.47 -4.77 -13.54
C ASP A 90 1.43 -5.78 -14.69
N LYS A 91 1.86 -7.03 -14.47
CA LYS A 91 1.76 -8.12 -15.46
C LYS A 91 0.32 -8.37 -15.89
N LEU A 92 -0.60 -8.40 -14.94
CA LEU A 92 -2.02 -8.61 -15.21
C LEU A 92 -2.61 -7.47 -16.06
N ALA A 93 -2.21 -6.22 -15.80
CA ALA A 93 -2.61 -5.09 -16.62
C ALA A 93 -2.09 -5.23 -18.06
N CYS A 94 -0.81 -5.54 -18.24
CA CYS A 94 -0.23 -5.77 -19.57
C CYS A 94 -0.93 -6.89 -20.33
N LEU A 95 -1.21 -8.03 -19.69
CA LEU A 95 -1.91 -9.15 -20.33
C LEU A 95 -3.36 -8.80 -20.71
N LYS A 96 -4.05 -7.97 -19.92
CA LYS A 96 -5.39 -7.48 -20.27
C LYS A 96 -5.35 -6.59 -21.51
N ASP A 97 -4.36 -5.70 -21.60
CA ASP A 97 -4.19 -4.82 -22.75
C ASP A 97 -3.81 -5.62 -24.01
N GLU A 98 -2.90 -6.58 -23.88
CA GLU A 98 -2.52 -7.49 -24.96
C GLU A 98 -3.73 -8.30 -25.45
N LYS A 99 -4.49 -8.91 -24.52
CA LYS A 99 -5.73 -9.61 -24.86
C LYS A 99 -6.70 -8.71 -25.61
N LYS A 100 -6.91 -7.47 -25.15
CA LYS A 100 -7.80 -6.50 -25.80
C LYS A 100 -7.33 -6.18 -27.21
N ALA A 101 -6.04 -5.90 -27.40
CA ALA A 101 -5.45 -5.60 -28.70
C ALA A 101 -5.56 -6.79 -29.67
N LEU A 102 -5.26 -8.01 -29.20
CA LEU A 102 -5.38 -9.24 -29.98
C LEU A 102 -6.82 -9.50 -30.39
N MET A 103 -7.78 -9.38 -29.46
CA MET A 103 -9.20 -9.53 -29.77
C MET A 103 -9.66 -8.53 -30.82
N GLN A 104 -9.22 -7.27 -30.75
CA GLN A 104 -9.50 -6.27 -31.78
C GLN A 104 -8.94 -6.68 -33.13
N GLN A 105 -7.70 -7.17 -33.20
CA GLN A 105 -7.08 -7.61 -34.46
C GLN A 105 -7.78 -8.83 -35.08
N LEU A 106 -8.22 -9.78 -34.25
CA LEU A 106 -8.90 -10.99 -34.70
C LEU A 106 -10.33 -10.71 -35.17
N LEU A 107 -11.12 -9.96 -34.38
CA LEU A 107 -12.52 -9.66 -34.70
C LEU A 107 -12.67 -8.67 -35.87
N THR A 108 -11.69 -7.78 -36.07
CA THR A 108 -11.66 -6.90 -37.26
C THR A 108 -11.05 -7.58 -38.48
N GLY A 109 -10.59 -8.83 -38.36
CA GLY A 109 -9.99 -9.59 -39.46
C GLY A 109 -8.61 -9.06 -39.92
N LYS A 110 -8.03 -8.07 -39.23
CA LYS A 110 -6.66 -7.60 -39.46
C LYS A 110 -5.63 -8.72 -39.30
N ARG A 111 -5.91 -9.68 -38.42
CA ARG A 111 -5.13 -10.90 -38.23
C ARG A 111 -6.06 -12.12 -38.36
N ARG A 112 -5.67 -13.10 -39.18
CA ARG A 112 -6.39 -14.37 -39.36
C ARG A 112 -5.62 -15.49 -38.67
N VAL A 113 -6.35 -16.40 -38.01
CA VAL A 113 -5.77 -17.59 -37.41
C VAL A 113 -5.61 -18.64 -38.51
N LYS A 114 -4.38 -19.11 -38.73
CA LYS A 114 -4.14 -20.30 -39.56
C LYS A 114 -4.30 -21.50 -38.64
N VAL A 115 -5.27 -22.36 -38.94
CA VAL A 115 -5.39 -23.67 -38.29
C VAL A 115 -4.68 -24.65 -39.21
N GLU A 116 -3.64 -25.32 -38.72
CA GLU A 116 -3.07 -26.46 -39.45
C GLU A 116 -4.13 -27.56 -39.46
N ALA A 117 -4.56 -27.97 -40.65
CA ALA A 117 -5.57 -28.98 -40.83
C ALA A 117 -4.98 -30.34 -40.47
N GLU A 118 -5.13 -30.76 -39.20
CA GLU A 118 -4.93 -32.15 -38.81
C GLU A 118 -6.18 -32.95 -39.20
N GLU A 119 -5.99 -33.67 -40.31
CA GLU A 119 -6.59 -34.95 -40.69
C GLU A 119 -8.10 -35.11 -40.49
N ALA A 120 -8.81 -35.01 -41.62
CA ALA A 120 -10.05 -35.73 -41.82
C ALA A 120 -9.80 -37.23 -41.58
N VAL A 121 -10.09 -37.69 -40.37
CA VAL A 121 -10.20 -39.11 -40.05
C VAL A 121 -11.35 -39.66 -40.89
N SER A 122 -10.98 -40.35 -41.97
CA SER A 122 -11.86 -41.24 -42.71
C SER A 122 -12.23 -42.41 -41.81
N ALA A 123 -13.52 -42.54 -41.49
CA ALA A 123 -14.15 -43.79 -41.07
C ALA A 123 -15.56 -43.82 -41.64
#